data_AF-A0A2V9Q6V0-F1
#
_entry.id   AF-A0A2V9Q6V0-F1
#
_cell.length_a   1.000
_cell.length_b   1.000
_cell.length_c   1.000
_cell.angle_alpha   90.00
_cell.angle_beta   90.00
_cell.angle_gamma   90.00
#
_symmetry.space_group_name_H-M   'P 1'
#
loop_
_entity.id
_entity.type
_entity.pdbx_description
1 polymer ?
#
loop_
_entity_poly.entity_id
_entity_poly.type
_entity_poly.pdbx_seq_one_letter_code
_entity_poly.pdbx_strand_id
1 'polypeptide(L)'
;MRRFTFIVGLAILVILASGLRGDACGDKLLVLGQGVRFQVDTADYPASLLLYINPNLPGADKIGDTQLQAITRQAGHRLRTVRSKEELAGALKVGRYDIVIVDLADAPGLEEMVQASPSQPVLLPWVYQETKADFAAVRERYQSAMKRYQSALKAPLRVGNFLSTLDRTMELKTKQARAKAKAPSATKVSLLQ
;
A
#
# COMPACT_ATOMS: atom_id res chain seq x y z
N MET A 1 8.52 86.10 -10.03
CA MET A 1 7.12 85.60 -10.13
C MET A 1 7.00 84.23 -10.81
N ARG A 2 7.74 83.92 -11.88
CA ARG A 2 7.71 82.60 -12.56
C ARG A 2 8.10 81.40 -11.67
N ARG A 3 8.94 81.59 -10.65
CA ARG A 3 9.39 80.52 -9.75
C ARG A 3 8.32 80.12 -8.71
N PHE A 4 7.47 81.06 -8.30
CA PHE A 4 6.41 80.80 -7.32
C PHE A 4 5.25 80.01 -7.94
N THR A 5 4.91 80.25 -9.21
CA THR A 5 3.87 79.49 -9.92
C THR A 5 4.26 78.03 -10.14
N PHE A 6 5.55 77.72 -10.35
CA PHE A 6 6.03 76.34 -10.44
C PHE A 6 5.95 75.59 -9.10
N ILE A 7 6.23 76.26 -7.98
CA ILE A 7 6.17 75.63 -6.64
C ILE A 7 4.72 75.35 -6.24
N VAL A 8 3.80 76.29 -6.49
CA VAL A 8 2.37 76.09 -6.21
C VAL A 8 1.77 75.01 -7.12
N GLY A 9 2.17 74.97 -8.40
CA GLY A 9 1.74 73.90 -9.32
C GLY A 9 2.24 72.52 -8.91
N LEU A 10 3.49 72.41 -8.45
CA LEU A 10 4.06 71.15 -7.97
C LEU A 10 3.38 70.67 -6.68
N ALA A 11 3.07 71.58 -5.76
CA ALA A 11 2.40 71.25 -4.50
C ALA A 11 0.97 70.73 -4.72
N ILE A 12 0.22 71.30 -5.67
CA ILE A 12 -1.14 70.84 -6.01
C ILE A 12 -1.11 69.46 -6.70
N LEU A 13 -0.10 69.19 -7.53
CA LEU A 13 0.08 67.89 -8.18
C LEU A 13 0.36 66.76 -7.19
N VAL A 14 1.13 67.04 -6.12
CA VAL A 14 1.45 66.04 -5.08
C VAL A 14 0.23 65.69 -4.22
N ILE A 15 -0.66 66.64 -3.97
CA ILE A 15 -1.85 66.40 -3.13
C ILE A 15 -2.92 65.57 -3.86
N LEU A 16 -3.04 65.68 -5.19
CA LEU A 16 -3.93 64.82 -5.98
C LEU A 16 -3.42 63.37 -6.15
N ALA A 17 -2.14 63.10 -5.88
CA ALA A 17 -1.56 61.76 -6.01
C ALA A 17 -1.79 60.85 -4.79
N SER A 18 -2.28 61.40 -3.67
CA SER A 18 -2.43 60.66 -2.39
C SER A 18 -3.77 59.94 -2.22
N GLY A 19 -4.50 59.70 -3.32
CA GLY A 19 -5.74 58.92 -3.31
C GLY A 19 -5.46 57.48 -2.85
N LEU A 20 -5.64 57.25 -1.56
CA LEU A 20 -5.59 55.97 -0.85
C LEU A 20 -6.42 54.91 -1.59
N ARG A 21 -5.76 54.05 -2.36
CA ARG A 21 -6.32 52.76 -2.74
C ARG A 21 -6.13 51.83 -1.55
N GLY A 22 -7.20 51.66 -0.77
CA GLY A 22 -7.30 50.57 0.20
C GLY A 22 -7.27 49.25 -0.56
N ASP A 23 -6.10 48.65 -0.64
CA ASP A 23 -5.91 47.30 -1.16
C ASP A 23 -6.60 46.32 -0.21
N ALA A 24 -7.70 45.74 -0.68
CA ALA A 24 -8.42 44.69 0.00
C ALA A 24 -7.55 43.42 0.04
N CYS A 25 -6.71 43.30 1.07
CA CYS A 25 -6.02 42.07 1.45
C CYS A 25 -7.02 41.03 1.99
N GLY A 26 -7.93 40.58 1.13
CA GLY A 26 -8.95 39.59 1.45
C GLY A 26 -9.25 38.59 0.34
N ASP A 27 -8.74 38.79 -0.89
CA ASP A 27 -9.01 37.91 -2.02
C ASP A 27 -7.83 36.99 -2.38
N LYS A 28 -7.24 36.33 -1.37
CA LYS A 28 -6.13 35.38 -1.59
C LYS A 28 -6.35 33.98 -1.01
N LEU A 29 -7.61 33.62 -0.76
CA LEU A 29 -7.99 32.27 -0.34
C LEU A 29 -9.02 31.59 -1.26
N LEU A 30 -9.59 32.27 -2.25
CA LEU A 30 -10.58 31.67 -3.15
C LEU A 30 -9.96 30.91 -4.35
N VAL A 31 -8.65 31.06 -4.60
CA VAL A 31 -7.90 30.26 -5.60
C VAL A 31 -7.38 28.93 -5.02
N LEU A 32 -7.80 28.55 -3.81
CA LEU A 32 -7.70 27.17 -3.32
C LEU A 32 -8.99 26.36 -3.57
N GLY A 33 -9.90 26.89 -4.41
CA GLY A 33 -11.15 26.23 -4.80
C GLY A 33 -11.03 25.14 -5.87
N GLN A 34 -9.87 24.99 -6.52
CA GLN A 34 -9.57 23.76 -7.26
C GLN A 34 -9.00 22.76 -6.27
N GLY A 35 -9.90 21.96 -5.71
CA GLY A 35 -9.59 20.94 -4.72
C GLY A 35 -8.29 20.23 -5.06
N VAL A 36 -7.25 20.51 -4.27
CA VAL A 36 -6.12 19.62 -4.15
C VAL A 36 -6.72 18.28 -3.76
N ARG A 37 -6.87 17.40 -4.75
CA ARG A 37 -7.06 15.98 -4.49
C ARG A 37 -5.79 15.61 -3.74
N PHE A 38 -5.86 15.61 -2.41
CA PHE A 38 -4.90 14.92 -1.58
C PHE A 38 -4.94 13.48 -2.10
N GLN A 39 -4.00 13.16 -2.99
CA GLN A 39 -3.55 11.78 -3.13
C GLN A 39 -2.96 11.50 -1.76
N VAL A 40 -3.81 10.97 -0.88
CA VAL A 40 -3.40 10.41 0.39
C VAL A 40 -2.20 9.55 0.05
N ASP A 41 -1.07 9.87 0.68
CA ASP A 41 0.23 9.25 0.41
C ASP A 41 0.02 7.75 0.23
N THR A 42 0.21 7.31 -1.01
CA THR A 42 0.11 5.92 -1.42
C THR A 42 1.17 5.15 -0.66
N ALA A 43 0.86 3.94 -0.17
CA ALA A 43 1.76 3.12 0.63
C ALA A 43 3.21 3.21 0.16
N ASP A 44 4.16 3.31 1.11
CA ASP A 44 5.61 3.34 0.85
C ASP A 44 6.06 2.20 -0.10
N TYR A 45 5.31 1.09 -0.09
CA TYR A 45 5.48 -0.06 -0.97
C TYR A 45 4.15 -0.43 -1.65
N PRO A 46 3.78 0.19 -2.79
CA PRO A 46 2.59 -0.24 -3.53
C PRO A 46 2.79 -1.70 -3.97
N ALA A 47 1.82 -2.56 -3.65
CA ALA A 47 1.93 -4.00 -3.81
C ALA A 47 0.74 -4.56 -4.60
N SER A 48 1.00 -5.56 -5.42
CA SER A 48 -0.07 -6.33 -6.09
C SER A 48 -0.38 -7.58 -5.30
N LEU A 49 -1.58 -7.61 -4.71
CA LEU A 49 -2.07 -8.64 -3.80
C LEU A 49 -3.04 -9.57 -4.52
N LEU A 50 -2.87 -10.87 -4.30
CA LEU A 50 -3.81 -11.89 -4.75
C LEU A 50 -4.40 -12.59 -3.53
N LEU A 51 -5.70 -12.47 -3.32
CA LEU A 51 -6.41 -13.13 -2.24
C LEU A 51 -7.11 -14.38 -2.79
N TYR A 52 -6.80 -15.54 -2.22
CA TYR A 52 -7.51 -16.78 -2.50
C TYR A 52 -8.47 -17.09 -1.35
N ILE A 53 -9.76 -17.18 -1.67
CA ILE A 53 -10.82 -17.57 -0.74
C ILE A 53 -11.35 -18.92 -1.18
N ASN A 54 -11.16 -19.93 -0.34
CA ASN A 54 -11.80 -21.23 -0.53
C ASN A 54 -13.20 -21.19 0.11
N PRO A 55 -14.29 -21.23 -0.67
CA PRO A 55 -15.65 -21.11 -0.14
C PRO A 55 -16.04 -22.30 0.75
N ASN A 56 -15.30 -23.41 0.70
CA ASN A 56 -15.58 -24.60 1.51
C ASN A 56 -14.99 -24.50 2.94
N LEU A 57 -14.18 -23.48 3.23
CA LEU A 57 -13.55 -23.33 4.55
C LEU A 57 -14.39 -22.46 5.50
N PRO A 58 -14.42 -22.81 6.80
CA PRO A 58 -15.07 -21.99 7.81
C PRO A 58 -14.41 -20.62 7.89
N GLY A 59 -15.21 -19.56 7.79
CA GLY A 59 -14.72 -18.18 7.83
C GLY A 59 -14.48 -17.54 6.45
N ALA A 60 -14.63 -18.27 5.35
CA ALA A 60 -14.56 -17.72 4.00
C ALA A 60 -15.54 -16.55 3.79
N ASP A 61 -16.78 -16.69 4.27
CA ASP A 61 -17.81 -15.64 4.23
C ASP A 61 -17.54 -14.46 5.17
N LYS A 62 -16.62 -14.64 6.12
CA LYS A 62 -16.25 -13.62 7.11
C LYS A 62 -15.04 -12.80 6.65
N ILE A 63 -14.38 -13.21 5.57
CA ILE A 63 -13.40 -12.38 4.89
C ILE A 63 -14.21 -11.33 4.12
N GLY A 64 -14.28 -10.12 4.69
CA GLY A 64 -15.01 -9.00 4.08
C GLY A 64 -14.33 -8.53 2.80
N ASP A 65 -14.55 -9.24 1.69
CA ASP A 65 -13.96 -8.97 0.37
C ASP A 65 -14.07 -7.49 -0.01
N THR A 66 -15.24 -6.89 0.18
CA THR A 66 -15.51 -5.48 -0.13
C THR A 66 -14.74 -4.54 0.79
N GLN A 67 -14.71 -4.83 2.09
CA GLN A 67 -14.00 -4.02 3.08
C GLN A 67 -12.48 -4.09 2.83
N LEU A 68 -11.97 -5.28 2.56
CA LEU A 68 -10.57 -5.52 2.26
C LEU A 68 -10.18 -4.81 0.96
N GLN A 69 -10.97 -4.95 -0.12
CA GLN A 69 -10.74 -4.20 -1.36
C GLN A 69 -10.72 -2.69 -1.12
N ALA A 70 -11.64 -2.16 -0.31
CA ALA A 70 -11.67 -0.73 0.01
C ALA A 70 -10.42 -0.28 0.77
N ILE A 71 -10.05 -0.98 1.84
CA ILE A 71 -8.85 -0.69 2.65
C ILE A 71 -7.59 -0.77 1.79
N THR A 72 -7.44 -1.85 1.03
CA THR A 72 -6.26 -2.10 0.22
C THR A 72 -6.11 -1.05 -0.89
N ARG A 73 -7.23 -0.65 -1.54
CA ARG A 73 -7.23 0.43 -2.53
C ARG A 73 -6.93 1.79 -1.90
N GLN A 74 -7.49 2.08 -0.72
CA GLN A 74 -7.24 3.33 0.00
C GLN A 74 -5.77 3.45 0.41
N ALA A 75 -5.12 2.34 0.75
CA ALA A 75 -3.69 2.28 1.02
C ALA A 75 -2.81 2.32 -0.25
N GLY A 76 -3.38 2.34 -1.46
CA GLY A 76 -2.62 2.40 -2.71
C GLY A 76 -2.12 1.04 -3.24
N HIS A 77 -2.55 -0.08 -2.64
CA HIS A 77 -2.26 -1.41 -3.16
C HIS A 77 -3.36 -1.90 -4.12
N ARG A 78 -3.05 -2.90 -4.94
CA ARG A 78 -4.02 -3.54 -5.84
C ARG A 78 -4.41 -4.90 -5.28
N LEU A 79 -5.70 -5.15 -5.12
CA LEU A 79 -6.21 -6.46 -4.67
C LEU A 79 -7.00 -7.14 -5.77
N ARG A 80 -6.71 -8.41 -6.02
CA ARG A 80 -7.56 -9.31 -6.81
C ARG A 80 -7.97 -10.48 -5.93
N THR A 81 -9.27 -10.78 -5.86
CA THR A 81 -9.79 -11.98 -5.21
C THR A 81 -10.01 -13.09 -6.24
N VAL A 82 -9.67 -14.31 -5.90
CA VAL A 82 -9.95 -15.54 -6.66
C VAL A 82 -10.58 -16.59 -5.74
N ARG A 83 -11.47 -17.43 -6.28
CA ARG A 83 -12.26 -18.37 -5.46
C ARG A 83 -12.03 -19.84 -5.77
N SER A 84 -11.18 -20.14 -6.76
CA SER A 84 -10.82 -21.49 -7.16
C SER A 84 -9.31 -21.63 -7.36
N LYS A 85 -8.79 -22.86 -7.26
CA LYS A 85 -7.36 -23.12 -7.47
C LYS A 85 -6.96 -22.90 -8.93
N GLU A 86 -7.89 -23.14 -9.85
CA GLU A 86 -7.71 -22.93 -11.29
C GLU A 86 -7.60 -21.44 -11.61
N GLU A 87 -8.44 -20.59 -11.00
CA GLU A 87 -8.32 -19.14 -11.11
C GLU A 87 -7.02 -18.62 -10.49
N LEU A 88 -6.61 -19.19 -9.35
CA LEU A 88 -5.35 -18.84 -8.70
C LEU A 88 -4.15 -19.18 -9.60
N ALA A 89 -4.13 -20.40 -10.17
CA ALA A 89 -3.09 -20.82 -11.11
C ALA A 89 -3.07 -19.93 -12.36
N GLY A 90 -4.23 -19.62 -12.93
CA GLY A 90 -4.35 -18.72 -14.09
C GLY A 90 -3.86 -17.31 -13.77
N ALA A 91 -4.22 -16.77 -12.61
CA ALA A 91 -3.75 -15.47 -12.15
C ALA A 91 -2.22 -15.46 -11.96
N LEU A 92 -1.65 -16.44 -11.27
CA LEU A 92 -0.19 -16.53 -11.02
C LEU A 92 0.67 -16.69 -12.27
N LYS A 93 0.10 -17.22 -13.36
CA LYS A 93 0.78 -17.34 -14.66
C LYS A 93 0.81 -16.02 -15.44
N VAL A 94 -0.28 -15.26 -15.39
CA VAL A 94 -0.47 -14.05 -16.22
C VAL A 94 -0.03 -12.78 -15.49
N GLY A 95 -0.34 -12.70 -14.20
CA GLY A 95 -0.10 -11.53 -13.38
C GLY A 95 1.22 -11.60 -12.63
N ARG A 96 1.81 -10.43 -12.39
CA ARG A 96 2.87 -10.26 -11.40
C ARG A 96 2.24 -9.87 -10.08
N TYR A 97 2.36 -10.75 -9.11
CA TYR A 97 1.88 -10.52 -7.75
C TYR A 97 3.06 -10.48 -6.80
N ASP A 98 2.91 -9.67 -5.76
CA ASP A 98 3.91 -9.53 -4.71
C ASP A 98 3.66 -10.43 -3.53
N ILE A 99 2.40 -10.56 -3.16
CA ILE A 99 1.92 -11.29 -1.99
C ILE A 99 0.66 -12.08 -2.40
N VAL A 100 0.60 -13.35 -2.03
CA VAL A 100 -0.61 -14.16 -2.10
C VAL A 100 -1.14 -14.39 -0.69
N ILE A 101 -2.35 -13.91 -0.41
CA ILE A 101 -3.04 -14.12 0.85
C ILE A 101 -3.90 -15.37 0.72
N VAL A 102 -3.73 -16.33 1.63
CA VAL A 102 -4.43 -17.63 1.63
C VAL A 102 -4.87 -17.99 3.03
N ASP A 103 -5.89 -18.84 3.18
CA ASP A 103 -6.17 -19.45 4.48
C ASP A 103 -5.00 -20.38 4.90
N LEU A 104 -4.69 -20.41 6.20
CA LEU A 104 -3.64 -21.27 6.75
C LEU A 104 -3.86 -22.75 6.41
N ALA A 105 -5.11 -23.21 6.33
CA ALA A 105 -5.44 -24.60 6.00
C ALA A 105 -5.03 -24.97 4.56
N ASP A 106 -5.14 -24.03 3.62
CA ASP A 106 -4.79 -24.25 2.21
C ASP A 106 -3.33 -23.92 1.90
N ALA A 107 -2.65 -23.14 2.76
CA ALA A 107 -1.29 -22.66 2.51
C ALA A 107 -0.30 -23.78 2.10
N PRO A 108 -0.19 -24.91 2.81
CA PRO A 108 0.77 -25.97 2.45
C PRO A 108 0.55 -26.56 1.06
N GLY A 109 -0.72 -26.64 0.61
CA GLY A 109 -1.07 -27.19 -0.70
C GLY A 109 -0.88 -26.22 -1.87
N LEU A 110 -0.57 -24.96 -1.59
CA LEU A 110 -0.39 -23.91 -2.59
C LEU A 110 1.07 -23.42 -2.68
N GLU A 111 1.94 -23.82 -1.77
CA GLU A 111 3.35 -23.39 -1.71
C GLU A 111 4.09 -23.63 -3.02
N GLU A 112 4.03 -24.85 -3.56
CA GLU A 112 4.74 -25.22 -4.78
C GLU A 112 4.27 -24.39 -5.99
N MET A 113 2.95 -24.22 -6.13
CA MET A 113 2.37 -23.41 -7.20
C MET A 113 2.76 -21.93 -7.10
N VAL A 114 2.83 -21.40 -5.87
CA VAL A 114 3.22 -20.01 -5.61
C VAL A 114 4.71 -19.81 -5.88
N GLN A 115 5.57 -20.75 -5.47
CA GLN A 115 7.02 -20.70 -5.73
C GLN A 115 7.36 -20.89 -7.21
N ALA A 116 6.57 -21.68 -7.93
CA ALA A 116 6.72 -21.87 -9.38
C ALA A 116 6.27 -20.63 -10.20
N SER A 117 5.59 -19.67 -9.58
CA SER A 117 5.19 -18.44 -10.27
C SER A 117 6.41 -17.60 -10.68
N PRO A 118 6.40 -16.98 -11.87
CA PRO A 118 7.49 -16.12 -12.33
C PRO A 118 7.80 -14.93 -11.40
N SER A 119 6.80 -14.40 -10.68
CA SER A 119 7.00 -13.29 -9.75
C SER A 119 7.40 -13.73 -8.33
N GLN A 120 7.42 -15.04 -8.07
CA GLN A 120 7.69 -15.66 -6.77
C GLN A 120 7.08 -14.85 -5.60
N PRO A 121 5.74 -14.68 -5.58
CA PRO A 121 5.11 -13.90 -4.54
C PRO A 121 5.30 -14.53 -3.16
N VAL A 122 5.28 -13.69 -2.13
CA VAL A 122 5.33 -14.17 -0.74
C VAL A 122 3.96 -14.74 -0.38
N LEU A 123 3.94 -15.97 0.14
CA LEU A 123 2.73 -16.57 0.68
C LEU A 123 2.48 -16.00 2.09
N LEU A 124 1.32 -15.37 2.28
CA LEU A 124 0.90 -14.78 3.55
C LEU A 124 -0.34 -15.50 4.08
N PRO A 125 -0.18 -16.45 5.02
CA PRO A 125 -1.30 -17.18 5.59
C PRO A 125 -2.18 -16.29 6.46
N TRP A 126 -3.47 -16.53 6.39
CA TRP A 126 -4.50 -15.92 7.19
C TRP A 126 -5.02 -16.95 8.18
N VAL A 127 -4.95 -16.64 9.47
CA VAL A 127 -5.37 -17.54 10.56
C VAL A 127 -6.73 -17.09 11.08
N TYR A 128 -7.76 -17.87 10.76
CA TYR A 128 -9.12 -17.60 11.23
C TYR A 128 -9.27 -17.88 12.72
N GLN A 129 -9.95 -16.96 13.42
CA GLN A 129 -10.37 -17.15 14.80
C GLN A 129 -11.90 -17.30 14.82
N GLU A 130 -12.37 -18.53 14.98
CA GLU A 130 -13.80 -18.86 15.01
C GLU A 130 -14.50 -18.25 16.24
N THR A 131 -13.90 -18.41 17.42
CA THR A 131 -14.47 -17.90 18.67
C THR A 131 -13.41 -17.31 19.59
N LYS A 132 -13.87 -16.54 20.59
CA LYS A 132 -13.02 -16.07 21.70
C LYS A 132 -12.60 -17.21 22.64
N ALA A 133 -13.18 -18.40 22.58
CA ALA A 133 -12.79 -19.51 23.45
C ALA A 133 -11.46 -20.15 23.02
N ASP A 134 -11.10 -20.04 21.73
CA ASP A 134 -9.95 -20.76 21.14
C ASP A 134 -8.64 -19.92 21.08
N PHE A 135 -8.48 -18.90 21.92
CA PHE A 135 -7.32 -17.99 21.83
C PHE A 135 -5.98 -18.70 21.90
N ALA A 136 -5.84 -19.73 22.74
CA ALA A 136 -4.58 -20.46 22.89
C ALA A 136 -4.23 -21.25 21.61
N ALA A 137 -5.18 -22.03 21.09
CA ALA A 137 -5.02 -22.80 19.86
C ALA A 137 -4.77 -21.89 18.64
N VAL A 138 -5.50 -20.77 18.53
CA VAL A 138 -5.29 -19.79 17.46
C VAL A 138 -3.91 -19.12 17.58
N ARG A 139 -3.46 -18.82 18.80
CA ARG A 139 -2.13 -18.24 19.04
C ARG A 139 -1.03 -19.21 18.62
N GLU A 140 -1.16 -20.48 18.95
CA GLU A 140 -0.21 -21.51 18.55
C GLU A 140 -0.16 -21.67 17.02
N ARG A 141 -1.33 -21.77 16.36
CA ARG A 141 -1.43 -21.80 14.89
C ARG A 141 -0.79 -20.57 14.24
N TYR A 142 -1.04 -19.39 14.79
CA TYR A 142 -0.45 -18.13 14.32
C TYR A 142 1.08 -18.10 14.50
N GLN A 143 1.60 -18.57 15.65
CA GLN A 143 3.05 -18.66 15.86
C GLN A 143 3.71 -19.66 14.91
N SER A 144 3.08 -20.81 14.69
CA SER A 144 3.55 -21.82 13.72
C SER A 144 3.54 -21.27 12.29
N ALA A 145 2.50 -20.52 11.91
CA ALA A 145 2.45 -19.82 10.63
C ALA A 145 3.57 -18.77 10.49
N MET A 146 3.81 -17.95 11.52
CA MET A 146 4.91 -16.97 11.50
C MET A 146 6.29 -17.63 11.39
N LYS A 147 6.50 -18.79 12.03
CA LYS A 147 7.77 -19.54 11.92
C LYS A 147 8.00 -20.07 10.51
N ARG A 148 6.97 -20.60 9.85
CA ARG A 148 7.06 -21.19 8.51
C ARG A 148 7.12 -20.15 7.40
N TYR A 149 6.30 -19.11 7.49
CA TYR A 149 6.06 -18.15 6.39
C TYR A 149 6.63 -16.75 6.67
N GLN A 150 7.34 -16.55 7.78
CA GLN A 150 7.90 -15.28 8.26
C GLN A 150 6.87 -14.22 8.68
N SER A 151 5.66 -14.26 8.14
CA SER A 151 4.54 -13.35 8.43
C SER A 151 3.23 -14.11 8.33
N ALA A 152 2.23 -13.68 9.11
CA ALA A 152 0.88 -14.25 9.08
C ALA A 152 -0.13 -13.17 9.47
N LEU A 153 -1.36 -13.28 8.97
CA LEU A 153 -2.49 -12.42 9.30
C LEU A 153 -3.40 -13.13 10.31
N LYS A 154 -4.05 -12.35 11.18
CA LYS A 154 -5.04 -12.86 12.13
C LYS A 154 -6.43 -12.35 11.77
N ALA A 155 -7.42 -13.25 11.77
CA ALA A 155 -8.84 -12.89 11.68
C ALA A 155 -9.49 -12.75 13.07
N PRO A 156 -10.61 -12.02 13.18
CA PRO A 156 -11.22 -11.16 12.16
C PRO A 156 -10.34 -9.94 11.83
N LEU A 157 -10.44 -9.45 10.59
CA LEU A 157 -9.58 -8.41 10.03
C LEU A 157 -9.62 -7.14 10.87
N ARG A 158 -8.47 -6.73 11.42
CA ARG A 158 -8.26 -5.39 11.97
C ARG A 158 -7.41 -4.59 10.99
N VAL A 159 -7.97 -3.50 10.47
CA VAL A 159 -7.38 -2.67 9.41
C VAL A 159 -5.92 -2.30 9.68
N GLY A 160 -5.62 -1.78 10.89
CA GLY A 160 -4.25 -1.40 11.26
C GLY A 160 -3.27 -2.57 11.29
N ASN A 161 -3.69 -3.73 11.79
CA ASN A 161 -2.84 -4.93 11.81
C ASN A 161 -2.59 -5.47 10.40
N PHE A 162 -3.57 -5.33 9.51
CA PHE A 162 -3.46 -5.80 8.14
C PHE A 162 -2.43 -4.98 7.35
N LEU A 163 -2.56 -3.65 7.34
CA LEU A 163 -1.65 -2.78 6.58
C LEU A 163 -0.21 -2.89 7.11
N SER A 164 -0.01 -2.81 8.42
CA SER A 164 1.32 -2.97 9.02
C SER A 164 1.96 -4.34 8.74
N THR A 165 1.17 -5.41 8.62
CA THR A 165 1.69 -6.73 8.24
C THR A 165 2.07 -6.76 6.76
N LEU A 166 1.32 -6.11 5.87
CA LEU A 166 1.69 -5.98 4.46
C LEU A 166 3.00 -5.21 4.29
N ASP A 167 3.12 -4.05 4.94
CA ASP A 167 4.34 -3.21 4.88
C ASP A 167 5.56 -4.00 5.35
N ARG A 168 5.45 -4.69 6.49
CA ARG A 168 6.52 -5.56 7.00
C ARG A 168 6.87 -6.69 6.04
N THR A 169 5.87 -7.31 5.41
CA THR A 169 6.08 -8.39 4.44
C THR A 169 6.84 -7.86 3.22
N MET A 170 6.47 -6.68 2.70
CA MET A 170 7.14 -6.05 1.57
C MET A 170 8.55 -5.57 1.91
N GLU A 171 8.77 -5.05 3.11
CA GLU A 171 10.10 -4.67 3.60
C GLU A 171 11.03 -5.88 3.66
N LEU A 172 10.57 -7.01 4.21
CA LEU A 172 11.33 -8.26 4.26
C LEU A 172 11.65 -8.79 2.86
N LYS A 173 10.67 -8.80 1.95
CA LYS A 173 10.87 -9.19 0.55
C LYS A 173 11.93 -8.32 -0.13
N THR A 174 11.86 -7.00 0.06
CA THR A 174 12.81 -6.04 -0.52
C THR A 174 14.22 -6.23 0.05
N LYS A 175 14.34 -6.45 1.37
CA LYS A 175 15.61 -6.78 2.03
C LYS A 175 16.21 -8.08 1.49
N GLN A 176 15.40 -9.12 1.31
CA GLN A 176 15.84 -10.40 0.75
C GLN A 176 16.29 -10.27 -0.71
N ALA A 177 15.54 -9.52 -1.53
CA ALA A 177 15.90 -9.25 -2.92
C ALA A 177 17.24 -8.50 -3.00
N ARG A 178 17.44 -7.48 -2.16
CA ARG A 178 18.71 -6.74 -2.06
C ARG A 178 19.87 -7.62 -1.59
N ALA A 179 19.65 -8.49 -0.60
CA ALA A 179 20.66 -9.43 -0.12
C ALA A 179 21.07 -10.43 -1.21
N LYS A 180 20.10 -10.99 -1.95
CA LYS A 180 20.36 -11.86 -3.11
C LYS A 180 21.11 -11.14 -4.23
N ALA A 181 20.78 -9.87 -4.50
CA ALA A 181 21.48 -9.07 -5.52
C ALA A 181 22.90 -8.66 -5.12
N LYS A 182 23.18 -8.51 -3.82
CA LYS A 182 24.50 -8.16 -3.28
C LYS A 182 25.41 -9.38 -3.08
N ALA A 183 24.86 -10.59 -3.07
CA ALA A 183 25.67 -11.81 -3.07
C ALA A 183 26.46 -11.88 -4.40
N PRO A 184 27.80 -11.94 -4.37
CA PRO A 184 28.58 -12.07 -5.59
C PRO A 184 28.17 -13.38 -6.28
N SER A 185 27.82 -13.31 -7.56
CA SER A 185 27.56 -14.51 -8.36
C SER A 185 28.86 -15.31 -8.43
N ALA A 186 29.03 -16.28 -7.53
CA ALA A 186 30.09 -17.27 -7.58
C ALA A 186 29.79 -18.28 -8.72
N THR A 187 29.66 -17.80 -9.95
CA THR A 187 29.52 -18.64 -11.15
C THR A 187 29.92 -17.86 -12.39
N LYS A 188 31.19 -17.42 -12.45
CA LYS A 188 31.95 -17.28 -13.70
C LYS A 188 33.44 -17.51 -13.40
N VAL A 189 33.79 -18.74 -13.03
CA VAL A 189 35.10 -19.30 -13.38
C VAL A 189 34.81 -20.68 -13.95
N SER A 190 34.43 -20.68 -15.23
CA SER A 190 34.59 -21.83 -16.10
C SER A 190 35.62 -21.43 -17.15
N LEU A 191 36.43 -22.40 -17.57
CA LEU A 191 37.46 -22.36 -18.61
C LEU A 191 38.81 -21.76 -18.23
N LEU A 192 39.68 -22.62 -17.68
CA LEU A 192 41.00 -22.98 -18.25
C LEU A 192 41.70 -23.91 -17.26
N GLN A 193 41.59 -25.22 -17.48
CA GLN A 193 42.65 -26.24 -17.35
C GLN A 193 42.08 -27.63 -17.62
#